data_AF-A0A812YWG6-F1
#
_entry.id   AF-A0A812YWG6-F1
#
_cell.length_a   1.000
_cell.length_b   1.000
_cell.length_c   1.000
_cell.angle_alpha   90.00
_cell.angle_beta   90.00
_cell.angle_gamma   90.00
#
_symmetry.space_group_name_H-M   'P 1'
#
loop_
_entity.id
_entity.type
_entity.pdbx_description
1 polymer ?
#
loop_
_entity_poly.entity_id
_entity_poly.type
_entity_poly.pdbx_seq_one_letter_code
_entity_poly.pdbx_strand_id
1 'polypeptide(L)'
;LFSVDDLMKSWFKDDRLRAIFTFQTLYVGLTPYNSPGALCLLAGTDLTDGVWYPVGGWQGVKNTLASLAEGHGVEIKTGAEVDEVLVEGGKAVGIRLKSGEEEKADVVVVNADTPWAYKNLLHNVQ
;
A
#
# COMPACT_ATOMS: atom_id res chain seq x y z
N LEU A 1 12.39 -19.17 -11.78
CA LEU A 1 10.96 -18.80 -11.72
C LEU A 1 10.57 -18.27 -13.08
N PHE A 2 9.46 -18.73 -13.66
CA PHE A 2 8.98 -18.23 -14.96
C PHE A 2 8.41 -16.83 -14.81
N SER A 3 8.58 -15.98 -15.82
CA SER A 3 7.96 -14.67 -15.89
C SER A 3 6.48 -14.76 -16.30
N VAL A 4 5.73 -13.65 -16.15
CA VAL A 4 4.37 -13.53 -16.70
C VAL A 4 4.39 -13.75 -18.22
N ASP A 5 5.37 -13.19 -18.93
CA ASP A 5 5.52 -13.35 -20.38
C ASP A 5 5.82 -14.82 -20.78
N ASP A 6 6.70 -15.52 -20.04
CA ASP A 6 6.99 -16.94 -20.27
C ASP A 6 5.72 -17.80 -20.16
N LEU A 7 4.91 -17.53 -19.13
CA LEU A 7 3.63 -18.20 -18.97
C LEU A 7 2.71 -17.85 -20.14
N MET A 8 2.47 -16.57 -20.44
CA MET A 8 1.54 -16.18 -21.50
C MET A 8 1.92 -16.73 -22.88
N LYS A 9 3.22 -16.85 -23.19
CA LYS A 9 3.71 -17.50 -24.41
C LYS A 9 3.42 -18.99 -24.49
N SER A 10 3.39 -19.69 -23.35
CA SER A 10 3.06 -21.12 -23.29
C SER A 10 1.57 -21.41 -23.48
N TRP A 11 0.68 -20.48 -23.10
CA TRP A 11 -0.77 -20.65 -23.20
C TRP A 11 -1.35 -20.06 -24.49
N PHE A 12 -0.83 -18.93 -24.95
CA PHE A 12 -1.38 -18.18 -26.09
C PHE A 12 -0.38 -18.10 -27.23
N LYS A 13 -0.86 -18.34 -28.46
CA LYS A 13 -0.11 -18.14 -29.70
C LYS A 13 -0.26 -16.73 -30.28
N ASP A 14 -1.38 -16.07 -30.00
CA ASP A 14 -1.70 -14.73 -30.50
C ASP A 14 -1.08 -13.65 -29.61
N ASP A 15 -0.29 -12.76 -30.22
CA ASP A 15 0.40 -11.68 -29.51
C ASP A 15 -0.55 -10.67 -28.84
N ARG A 16 -1.77 -10.52 -29.37
CA ARG A 16 -2.79 -9.64 -28.76
C ARG A 16 -3.32 -10.22 -27.46
N LEU A 17 -3.51 -11.55 -27.40
CA LEU A 17 -3.92 -12.21 -26.17
C LEU A 17 -2.80 -12.13 -25.12
N ARG A 18 -1.54 -12.33 -25.53
CA ARG A 18 -0.39 -12.11 -24.64
C ARG A 18 -0.36 -10.69 -24.10
N ALA A 19 -0.57 -9.68 -24.96
CA ALA A 19 -0.62 -8.28 -24.53
C ALA A 19 -1.75 -8.01 -23.52
N ILE A 20 -2.96 -8.52 -23.77
CA ILE A 20 -4.11 -8.36 -22.86
C ILE A 20 -3.81 -8.96 -21.48
N PHE A 21 -3.20 -10.15 -21.42
CA PHE A 21 -2.97 -10.86 -20.15
C PHE A 21 -1.66 -10.50 -19.44
N THR A 22 -0.80 -9.72 -20.09
CA THR A 22 0.42 -9.16 -19.47
C THR A 22 0.19 -7.74 -18.95
N PHE A 23 -0.87 -7.05 -19.39
CA PHE A 23 -1.15 -5.66 -19.06
C PHE A 23 -1.21 -5.38 -17.55
N GLN A 24 -1.77 -6.31 -16.77
CA GLN A 24 -1.97 -6.18 -15.33
C GLN A 24 -0.65 -6.07 -14.54
N THR A 25 0.50 -6.42 -15.12
CA THR A 25 1.79 -6.21 -14.42
C THR A 25 2.07 -4.72 -14.21
N LEU A 26 1.45 -3.84 -15.00
CA LEU A 26 1.52 -2.39 -14.80
C LEU A 26 0.89 -1.95 -13.47
N TYR A 27 -0.07 -2.69 -12.92
CA TYR A 27 -0.75 -2.32 -11.66
C TYR A 27 0.21 -2.36 -10.47
N VAL A 28 1.24 -3.20 -10.56
CA VAL A 28 2.30 -3.33 -9.56
C VAL A 28 3.60 -2.65 -9.99
N GLY A 29 3.58 -1.88 -11.08
CA GLY A 29 4.74 -1.14 -11.58
C GLY A 29 5.85 -2.04 -12.16
N LEU A 30 5.53 -3.26 -12.60
CA LEU A 30 6.50 -4.21 -13.13
C LEU A 30 6.31 -4.46 -14.63
N THR A 31 7.38 -4.91 -15.27
CA THR A 31 7.35 -5.34 -16.67
C THR A 31 7.09 -6.85 -16.76
N PRO A 32 6.26 -7.32 -17.72
CA PRO A 32 5.89 -8.73 -17.80
C PRO A 32 7.07 -9.67 -18.12
N TYR A 33 8.17 -9.13 -18.64
CA TYR A 33 9.37 -9.88 -19.00
C TYR A 33 10.21 -10.33 -17.80
N ASN A 34 10.08 -9.66 -16.65
CA ASN A 34 10.86 -9.98 -15.45
C ASN A 34 10.00 -10.15 -14.18
N SER A 35 8.70 -9.92 -14.28
CA SER A 35 7.78 -10.05 -13.16
C SER A 35 7.47 -11.52 -12.86
N PRO A 36 7.31 -11.91 -11.58
CA PRO A 36 6.97 -13.29 -11.24
C PRO A 36 5.68 -13.77 -11.91
N GLY A 37 5.70 -14.94 -12.53
CA GLY A 37 4.53 -15.50 -13.24
C GLY A 37 3.27 -15.67 -12.37
N ALA A 38 3.40 -15.71 -11.04
CA ALA A 38 2.27 -15.68 -10.12
C ALA A 38 1.38 -14.43 -10.29
N LEU A 39 1.91 -13.32 -10.82
CA LEU A 39 1.15 -12.10 -11.07
C LEU A 39 0.11 -12.23 -12.19
N CYS A 40 0.15 -13.30 -13.00
CA CYS A 40 -0.94 -13.65 -13.92
C CYS A 40 -2.28 -13.81 -13.20
N LEU A 41 -2.26 -14.09 -11.88
CA LEU A 41 -3.47 -14.16 -11.06
C LEU A 41 -4.27 -12.85 -11.06
N LEU A 42 -3.63 -11.69 -11.23
CA LEU A 42 -4.35 -10.41 -11.34
C LEU A 42 -5.33 -10.42 -12.51
N ALA A 43 -4.84 -10.80 -13.69
CA ALA A 43 -5.69 -10.92 -14.88
C ALA A 43 -6.74 -12.02 -14.74
N GLY A 44 -6.43 -13.09 -14.00
CA GLY A 44 -7.39 -14.14 -13.66
C GLY A 44 -8.53 -13.62 -12.80
N THR A 45 -8.21 -12.93 -11.71
CA THR A 45 -9.18 -12.34 -10.77
C THR A 45 -10.08 -11.30 -11.46
N ASP A 46 -9.54 -10.47 -12.36
CA ASP A 46 -10.35 -9.52 -13.14
C ASP A 46 -11.44 -10.24 -13.96
N LEU A 47 -11.13 -11.42 -14.49
CA LEU A 47 -12.06 -12.21 -15.31
C LEU A 47 -13.05 -13.05 -14.48
N THR A 48 -12.62 -13.59 -13.34
CA THR A 48 -13.46 -14.51 -12.54
C THR A 48 -14.30 -13.77 -11.50
N ASP A 49 -13.73 -12.74 -10.88
CA ASP A 49 -14.31 -12.08 -9.71
C ASP A 49 -14.87 -10.69 -10.06
N GLY A 50 -14.50 -10.19 -11.25
CA GLY A 50 -14.98 -8.94 -11.82
C GLY A 50 -14.29 -7.70 -11.26
N VAL A 51 -14.54 -6.57 -11.94
CA VAL A 51 -14.00 -5.26 -11.56
C VAL A 51 -15.15 -4.39 -11.04
N TRP A 52 -15.02 -3.95 -9.79
CA TRP A 52 -16.08 -3.23 -9.08
C TRP A 52 -15.74 -1.74 -8.95
N TYR A 53 -16.76 -0.90 -9.05
CA TYR A 53 -16.64 0.53 -8.75
C TYR A 53 -17.45 0.86 -7.49
N PRO A 54 -16.84 1.49 -6.47
CA PRO A 54 -17.55 1.80 -5.24
C PRO A 54 -18.66 2.83 -5.49
N VAL A 55 -19.84 2.60 -4.91
CA VAL A 55 -20.93 3.58 -4.91
C VAL A 55 -20.47 4.84 -4.17
N GLY A 56 -20.61 6.02 -4.79
CA GLY A 56 -20.05 7.28 -4.27
C GLY A 56 -18.56 7.48 -4.57
N GLY A 57 -17.94 6.57 -5.33
CA GLY A 57 -16.54 6.64 -5.74
C GLY A 57 -15.55 6.46 -4.58
N TRP A 58 -14.27 6.64 -4.88
CA TRP A 58 -13.18 6.44 -3.91
C TRP A 58 -13.23 7.41 -2.73
N GLN A 59 -13.83 8.60 -2.92
CA GLN A 59 -14.09 9.50 -1.79
C GLN A 59 -15.09 8.91 -0.80
N GLY A 60 -16.11 8.20 -1.30
CA GLY A 60 -17.06 7.46 -0.48
C GLY A 60 -16.36 6.42 0.40
N VAL A 61 -15.46 5.62 -0.18
CA VAL A 61 -14.67 4.63 0.57
C VAL A 61 -13.88 5.28 1.71
N LYS A 62 -13.15 6.37 1.43
CA LYS A 62 -12.38 7.10 2.45
C LYS A 62 -13.28 7.63 3.57
N ASN A 63 -14.39 8.26 3.23
CA ASN A 63 -15.32 8.83 4.21
C ASN A 63 -15.93 7.73 5.08
N THR A 64 -16.37 6.63 4.48
CA THR A 64 -16.95 5.50 5.21
C THR A 64 -15.95 4.87 6.18
N LEU A 65 -14.69 4.69 5.76
CA LEU A 65 -13.65 4.18 6.65
C LEU A 65 -13.35 5.14 7.82
N ALA A 66 -13.26 6.44 7.55
CA ALA A 66 -13.05 7.44 8.60
C ALA A 66 -14.20 7.44 9.61
N SER A 67 -15.46 7.50 9.15
CA SER A 67 -16.62 7.47 10.02
C SER A 67 -16.76 6.16 10.81
N LEU A 68 -16.37 5.02 10.22
CA LEU A 68 -16.36 3.74 10.94
C LEU A 68 -15.31 3.74 12.05
N ALA A 69 -14.12 4.26 11.79
CA ALA A 69 -13.06 4.36 12.77
C ALA A 69 -13.46 5.28 13.93
N GLU A 70 -13.97 6.48 13.63
CA GLU A 70 -14.50 7.42 14.62
C GLU A 70 -15.63 6.80 15.45
N GLY A 71 -16.52 6.03 14.82
CA GLY A 71 -17.57 5.27 15.50
C GLY A 71 -17.07 4.21 16.48
N HIS A 72 -15.80 3.78 16.35
CA HIS A 72 -15.11 2.89 17.29
C HIS A 72 -14.18 3.63 18.24
N GLY A 73 -14.27 4.97 18.31
CA GLY A 73 -13.49 5.80 19.23
C GLY A 73 -12.09 6.17 18.73
N VAL A 74 -11.79 5.98 17.44
CA VAL A 74 -10.54 6.46 16.84
C VAL A 74 -10.59 7.98 16.68
N GLU A 75 -9.55 8.68 17.13
CA GLU A 75 -9.37 10.10 16.86
C GLU A 75 -8.53 10.30 15.58
N ILE A 76 -9.05 11.06 14.62
CA ILE A 76 -8.35 11.37 13.36
C ILE A 76 -7.90 12.83 13.39
N LYS A 77 -6.60 13.05 13.60
CA LYS A 77 -6.00 14.38 13.57
C LYS A 77 -5.43 14.70 12.19
N THR A 78 -5.99 15.69 11.51
CA THR A 78 -5.45 16.23 10.25
C THR A 78 -4.68 17.52 10.52
N GLY A 79 -3.73 17.87 9.65
CA GLY A 79 -2.82 19.00 9.90
C GLY A 79 -1.83 18.77 11.05
N ALA A 80 -1.78 17.55 11.60
CA ALA A 80 -0.85 17.12 12.62
C ALA A 80 0.33 16.37 11.97
N GLU A 81 1.27 17.11 11.38
CA GLU A 81 2.45 16.50 10.75
C GLU A 81 3.38 15.92 11.83
N VAL A 82 3.69 14.63 11.73
CA VAL A 82 4.63 13.93 12.61
C VAL A 82 6.06 14.28 12.20
N ASP A 83 6.86 14.70 13.18
CA ASP A 83 8.28 15.03 13.01
C ASP A 83 9.17 13.82 13.31
N GLU A 84 8.89 13.11 14.42
CA GLU A 84 9.66 11.92 14.79
C GLU A 84 8.84 10.88 15.55
N VAL A 85 9.30 9.63 15.48
CA VAL A 85 8.88 8.55 16.39
C VAL A 85 9.82 8.56 17.58
N LEU A 86 9.26 8.65 18.79
CA LEU A 86 10.00 8.64 20.03
C LEU A 86 10.40 7.20 20.38
N VAL A 87 11.68 6.95 20.63
CA VAL A 87 12.21 5.62 20.94
C VAL A 87 13.08 5.66 22.20
N GLU A 88 12.77 4.80 23.16
CA GLU A 88 13.51 4.63 24.41
C GLU A 88 13.93 3.17 24.56
N GLY A 89 15.23 2.92 24.80
CA GLY A 89 15.73 1.55 24.97
C GLY A 89 15.45 0.61 23.79
N GLY A 90 15.36 1.16 22.57
CA GLY A 90 15.02 0.41 21.35
C GLY A 90 13.52 0.13 21.16
N LYS A 91 12.65 0.68 22.01
CA LYS A 91 11.18 0.54 21.90
C LYS A 91 10.53 1.89 21.59
N ALA A 92 9.60 1.91 20.63
CA ALA A 92 8.78 3.09 20.38
C ALA A 92 7.88 3.38 21.59
N VAL A 93 7.81 4.66 21.99
CA VAL A 93 7.02 5.14 23.15
C VAL A 93 6.04 6.25 22.80
N GLY A 94 6.02 6.69 21.54
CA GLY A 94 5.14 7.76 21.08
C GLY A 94 5.64 8.43 19.80
N ILE A 95 5.10 9.61 19.54
CA ILE A 95 5.48 10.48 18.42
C ILE A 95 5.65 11.92 18.90
N ARG A 96 6.46 12.70 18.19
CA ARG A 96 6.48 14.16 18.28
C ARG A 96 5.94 14.74 16.98
N LEU A 97 5.05 15.72 17.09
CA LEU A 97 4.55 16.50 15.97
C LEU A 97 5.50 17.67 15.66
N LYS A 98 5.44 18.21 14.45
CA LYS A 98 6.21 19.41 14.07
C LYS A 98 5.87 20.66 14.90
N SER A 99 4.71 20.67 15.55
CA SER A 99 4.35 21.71 16.53
C SER A 99 5.19 21.65 17.81
N GLY A 100 5.90 20.54 18.04
CA GLY A 100 6.62 20.24 19.28
C GLY A 100 5.78 19.46 20.31
N GLU A 101 4.49 19.22 20.03
CA GLU A 101 3.63 18.38 20.88
C GLU A 101 4.06 16.91 20.80
N GLU A 102 4.01 16.22 21.94
CA GLU A 102 4.34 14.79 22.02
C GLU A 102 3.10 13.99 22.43
N GLU A 103 2.88 12.88 21.72
CA GLU A 103 1.80 11.95 22.00
C GLU A 103 2.39 10.58 22.35
N LYS A 104 2.11 10.10 23.56
CA LYS A 104 2.58 8.79 24.03
C LYS A 104 1.72 7.67 23.46
N ALA A 105 2.37 6.58 23.07
CA ALA A 105 1.70 5.38 22.57
C ALA A 105 2.51 4.13 22.90
N ASP A 106 1.81 3.04 23.23
CA ASP A 106 2.44 1.73 23.43
C ASP A 106 2.92 1.09 22.12
N VAL A 107 2.26 1.46 21.02
CA VAL A 107 2.52 0.96 19.66
C VAL A 107 2.38 2.12 18.68
N VAL A 108 3.35 2.23 17.77
CA VAL A 108 3.33 3.20 16.67
C VAL A 108 3.33 2.42 15.36
N VAL A 109 2.33 2.68 14.51
CA VAL A 109 2.24 2.12 13.16
C VAL A 109 2.51 3.22 12.15
N VAL A 110 3.61 3.10 11.40
CA VAL A 110 4.01 4.08 10.39
C VAL A 110 3.58 3.58 9.01
N ASN A 111 2.65 4.30 8.39
CA ASN A 111 2.16 4.00 7.04
C ASN A 111 2.86 4.85 5.94
N ALA A 112 3.91 5.58 6.28
CA ALA A 112 4.76 6.27 5.31
C ALA A 112 5.66 5.26 4.58
N ASP A 113 6.14 5.64 3.39
CA ASP A 113 7.13 4.85 2.64
C ASP A 113 8.33 4.49 3.53
N THR A 114 8.78 3.23 3.48
CA THR A 114 9.73 2.71 4.47
C THR A 114 11.09 3.43 4.42
N PRO A 115 11.79 3.55 3.26
CA PRO A 115 12.99 4.37 3.18
C PRO A 115 12.79 5.80 3.68
N TRP A 116 11.67 6.42 3.33
CA TRP A 116 11.35 7.77 3.80
C TRP A 116 11.15 7.83 5.32
N ALA A 117 10.43 6.87 5.90
CA ALA A 117 10.17 6.80 7.33
C ALA A 117 11.47 6.61 8.14
N TYR A 118 12.35 5.72 7.72
CA TYR A 118 13.66 5.56 8.37
C TYR A 118 14.49 6.83 8.33
N LYS A 119 14.51 7.51 7.17
CA LYS A 119 15.30 8.73 6.99
C LYS A 119 14.76 9.93 7.75
N ASN A 120 13.44 10.08 7.85
CA ASN A 120 12.83 11.33 8.35
C ASN A 120 12.17 11.17 9.71
N LEU A 121 11.50 10.05 10.00
CA LEU A 121 10.76 9.86 11.25
C LEU A 121 11.54 9.05 12.31
N LEU A 122 12.43 8.16 11.87
CA LEU A 122 13.24 7.28 12.73
C LEU A 122 14.74 7.60 12.64
N HIS A 123 15.08 8.84 12.28
CA HIS A 123 16.46 9.27 12.02
C HIS A 123 17.38 9.17 13.26
N ASN A 124 16.80 9.08 14.46
CA ASN A 124 17.49 8.95 15.74
C ASN A 124 17.61 7.49 16.22
N VAL A 125 17.08 6.52 15.46
CA VAL A 125 17.13 5.10 15.79
C VAL A 125 18.29 4.47 15.03
N GLN A 126 19.36 4.11 15.75
CA GLN A 126 20.51 3.35 15.23
C GLN A 126 20.30 1.85 15.40
#